data_AF-A0A968RN91-F1
#
_entry.id   AF-A0A968RN91-F1
#
_cell.length_a   1.000
_cell.length_b   1.000
_cell.length_c   1.000
_cell.angle_alpha   90.00
_cell.angle_beta   90.00
_cell.angle_gamma   90.00
#
_symmetry.space_group_name_H-M   'P 1'
#
loop_
_entity.id
_entity.type
_entity.pdbx_description
1 polymer ?
#
loop_
_entity_poly.entity_id
_entity_poly.type
_entity_poly.pdbx_seq_one_letter_code
_entity_poly.pdbx_strand_id
1 'polypeptide(L)'
;MPHALKKYQIDVFLSPDNFCAIRTKVPTVLVVHDLAYLHFPIHTRRRDLWYYRYFMPRYIQRANRIITVSEFTKQDIIKQFGMTGKKIAVAYNGVRTVFQPISDTEKEYIKAEYTQGNDYFFMWVPYILAKMYIV
;
A
#
# COMPACT_ATOMS: atom_id res chain seq x y z
N MET A 1 -2.17 15.30 -16.22
CA MET A 1 -2.39 15.58 -14.78
C MET A 1 -2.39 17.07 -14.41
N PRO A 2 -1.30 17.86 -14.54
CA PRO A 2 -1.32 19.26 -14.05
C PRO A 2 -2.39 20.16 -14.68
N HIS A 3 -2.65 19.99 -15.98
CA HIS A 3 -3.71 20.73 -16.68
C HIS A 3 -5.10 20.39 -16.12
N ALA A 4 -5.39 19.11 -15.84
CA ALA A 4 -6.67 18.70 -15.26
C ALA A 4 -6.85 19.27 -13.84
N LEU A 5 -5.81 19.21 -12.99
CA LEU A 5 -5.87 19.78 -11.65
C LEU A 5 -6.18 21.28 -11.66
N LYS A 6 -5.60 22.03 -12.61
CA LYS A 6 -5.90 23.45 -12.82
C LYS A 6 -7.32 23.67 -13.35
N LYS A 7 -7.73 22.89 -14.36
CA LYS A 7 -9.05 23.00 -15.00
C LYS A 7 -10.19 22.81 -14.00
N TYR A 8 -10.05 21.84 -13.10
CA TYR A 8 -11.07 21.53 -12.08
C TYR A 8 -10.86 22.28 -10.76
N GLN A 9 -9.94 23.24 -10.71
CA GLN A 9 -9.66 24.06 -9.52
C GLN A 9 -9.47 23.23 -8.24
N ILE A 10 -8.68 22.15 -8.33
CA ILE A 10 -8.46 21.23 -7.21
C ILE A 10 -7.67 21.93 -6.10
N ASP A 11 -8.20 21.90 -4.87
CA ASP A 11 -7.52 22.46 -3.69
C ASP A 11 -6.40 21.56 -3.17
N VAL A 12 -6.63 20.24 -3.15
CA VAL A 12 -5.66 19.23 -2.71
C VAL A 12 -5.74 18.00 -3.60
N PHE A 13 -4.59 17.52 -4.04
CA PHE A 13 -4.49 16.29 -4.82
C PHE A 13 -4.01 15.13 -3.95
N LEU A 14 -4.86 14.11 -3.78
CA LEU A 14 -4.46 12.83 -3.20
C LEU A 14 -3.98 11.90 -4.32
N SER A 15 -2.72 11.47 -4.24
CA SER A 15 -2.19 10.42 -5.09
C SER A 15 -2.09 9.12 -4.28
N PRO A 16 -3.02 8.17 -4.49
CA PRO A 16 -3.12 6.96 -3.66
C PRO A 16 -2.07 5.90 -3.99
N ASP A 17 -1.20 6.18 -4.96
CA ASP A 17 -0.14 5.29 -5.42
C ASP A 17 1.21 6.02 -5.40
N ASN A 18 2.28 5.25 -5.55
CA ASN A 18 3.70 5.64 -5.57
C ASN A 18 4.11 6.66 -6.68
N PHE A 19 3.17 7.45 -7.21
CA PHE A 19 3.36 8.43 -8.28
C PHE A 19 2.91 9.82 -7.84
N CYS A 20 3.60 10.87 -8.30
CA CYS A 20 3.21 12.25 -7.96
C CYS A 20 3.32 13.18 -9.18
N ALA A 21 2.40 14.13 -9.30
CA ALA A 21 2.45 15.15 -10.32
C ALA A 21 3.51 16.21 -9.98
N ILE A 22 4.74 16.04 -10.47
CA ILE A 22 5.88 16.91 -10.10
C ILE A 22 5.64 18.40 -10.40
N ARG A 23 5.02 18.71 -11.55
CA ARG A 23 4.89 20.07 -12.09
C ARG A 23 3.64 20.83 -11.66
N THR A 24 2.80 20.27 -10.78
CA THR A 24 1.60 20.99 -10.31
C THR A 24 1.97 22.03 -9.23
N LYS A 25 1.14 23.06 -9.05
CA LYS A 25 1.20 23.95 -7.86
C LYS A 25 0.22 23.53 -6.76
N VAL A 26 -0.71 22.63 -7.08
CA VAL A 26 -1.68 22.10 -6.12
C VAL A 26 -0.95 21.36 -5.00
N PRO A 27 -1.31 21.59 -3.72
CA PRO A 27 -0.86 20.78 -2.60
C PRO A 27 -1.15 19.29 -2.83
N THR A 28 -0.13 18.45 -2.65
CA THR A 28 -0.24 17.00 -2.93
C THR A 28 0.00 16.17 -1.68
N VAL A 29 -0.90 15.21 -1.42
CA VAL A 29 -0.70 14.12 -0.48
C VAL A 29 -0.33 12.87 -1.28
N LEU A 30 0.82 12.28 -0.98
CA LEU A 30 1.30 11.06 -1.64
C LEU A 30 1.14 9.87 -0.69
N VAL A 31 0.49 8.81 -1.14
CA VAL A 31 0.47 7.53 -0.43
C VAL A 31 1.62 6.67 -0.93
N VAL A 32 2.49 6.22 -0.03
CA VAL A 32 3.58 5.29 -0.32
C VAL A 32 3.32 3.96 0.37
N HIS A 33 3.07 2.93 -0.43
CA HIS A 33 2.77 1.58 0.08
C HIS A 33 4.03 0.87 0.57
N ASP A 34 5.03 0.80 -0.31
CA ASP A 34 6.32 0.20 -0.03
C ASP A 34 7.41 0.78 -0.93
N LEU A 35 8.65 0.41 -0.62
CA LEU A 35 9.85 0.70 -1.40
C LEU A 35 10.54 -0.62 -1.80
N ALA A 36 9.77 -1.67 -2.12
CA ALA A 36 10.31 -3.00 -2.37
C ALA A 36 11.39 -3.02 -3.46
N TYR A 37 11.31 -2.11 -4.44
CA TYR A 37 12.31 -1.96 -5.50
C TYR A 37 13.72 -1.58 -4.99
N LEU A 38 13.85 -1.01 -3.79
CA LEU A 38 15.15 -0.72 -3.16
C LEU A 38 15.77 -1.96 -2.51
N HIS A 39 14.95 -2.78 -1.85
CA HIS A 39 15.40 -3.95 -1.09
C HIS A 39 15.51 -5.21 -1.94
N PHE A 40 14.66 -5.32 -2.97
CA PHE A 40 14.55 -6.49 -3.85
C PHE A 40 14.65 -6.10 -5.33
N PRO A 41 15.73 -5.43 -5.75
CA PRO A 41 15.85 -4.93 -7.13
C PRO A 41 15.86 -6.05 -8.17
N ILE A 42 16.28 -7.27 -7.82
CA ILE A 42 16.30 -8.44 -8.72
C ILE A 42 14.88 -8.90 -9.10
N HIS A 43 13.88 -8.63 -8.26
CA HIS A 43 12.47 -8.96 -8.52
C HIS A 43 11.74 -7.84 -9.26
N THR A 44 12.40 -6.71 -9.53
CA THR A 44 11.83 -5.58 -10.26
C THR A 44 12.37 -5.56 -11.69
N ARG A 45 11.50 -5.40 -12.68
CA ARG A 45 11.93 -5.25 -14.09
C ARG A 45 12.87 -4.05 -14.22
N ARG A 46 13.97 -4.19 -14.96
CA ARG A 46 15.03 -3.15 -15.05
C ARG A 46 14.51 -1.75 -15.40
N ARG A 47 13.55 -1.67 -16.33
CA ARG A 47 12.91 -0.41 -16.72
C ARG A 47 12.17 0.24 -15.55
N ASP A 48 11.41 -0.55 -14.81
CA ASP A 48 10.60 -0.07 -13.69
C ASP A 48 11.52 0.32 -12.53
N LEU A 49 12.60 -0.43 -12.30
CA LEU A 49 13.63 -0.09 -11.32
C LEU A 49 14.30 1.26 -11.65
N TRP A 50 14.69 1.47 -12.91
CA TRP A 50 15.24 2.75 -13.34
C TRP A 50 14.24 3.89 -13.12
N TYR A 51 12.98 3.66 -13.49
CA TYR A 51 11.90 4.62 -13.31
C TYR A 51 11.75 4.99 -11.83
N TYR A 52 11.60 4.01 -10.94
CA TYR A 52 11.41 4.29 -9.51
C TYR A 52 12.61 4.98 -8.88
N ARG A 53 13.84 4.54 -9.20
CA ARG A 53 15.06 5.20 -8.70
C ARG A 53 15.16 6.65 -9.16
N TYR A 54 14.68 6.96 -10.36
CA TYR A 54 14.67 8.33 -10.87
C TYR A 54 13.53 9.16 -10.27
N PHE A 55 12.29 8.65 -10.27
CA PHE A 55 11.12 9.46 -9.95
C PHE A 55 10.75 9.48 -8.47
N MET A 56 10.95 8.39 -7.73
CA MET A 56 10.54 8.31 -6.32
C MET A 56 11.18 9.39 -5.44
N PRO A 57 12.50 9.67 -5.50
CA PRO A 57 13.09 10.77 -4.73
C PRO A 57 12.41 12.11 -5.02
N ARG A 58 12.07 12.37 -6.28
CA ARG A 58 11.39 13.60 -6.73
C ARG A 58 9.96 13.67 -6.21
N TYR A 59 9.25 12.54 -6.18
CA TYR A 59 7.89 12.46 -5.65
C TYR A 59 7.86 12.72 -4.14
N ILE A 60 8.76 12.08 -3.40
CA ILE A 60 8.89 12.25 -1.95
C ILE A 60 9.27 13.68 -1.61
N GLN A 61 10.20 14.29 -2.33
CA GLN A 61 10.57 15.68 -2.14
C GLN A 61 9.41 16.62 -2.47
N ARG A 62 8.73 16.41 -3.61
CA ARG A 62 7.64 17.27 -4.08
C ARG A 62 6.38 17.21 -3.22
N ALA A 63 6.02 16.04 -2.70
CA ALA A 63 4.79 15.88 -1.93
C ALA A 63 4.71 16.90 -0.78
N ASN A 64 3.53 17.39 -0.41
CA ASN A 64 3.36 18.28 0.73
C ASN A 64 3.18 17.48 2.03
N ARG A 65 2.53 16.31 1.91
CA ARG A 65 2.41 15.28 2.96
C ARG A 65 2.57 13.90 2.33
N ILE A 66 3.05 12.97 3.14
CA ILE A 66 3.18 11.56 2.77
C ILE A 66 2.38 10.74 3.76
N ILE A 67 1.64 9.75 3.26
CA ILE A 67 0.94 8.74 4.05
C ILE A 67 1.57 7.39 3.75
N THR A 68 1.88 6.60 4.77
CA THR A 68 2.31 5.21 4.61
C THR A 68 1.35 4.26 5.30
N VAL A 69 1.29 3.02 4.81
CA VAL A 69 0.41 1.98 5.37
C VAL A 69 1.02 1.25 6.58
N SER A 70 2.27 1.56 6.92
CA SER A 70 2.99 0.97 8.05
C SER A 70 4.04 1.93 8.60
N GLU A 71 4.44 1.71 9.86
CA GLU A 71 5.59 2.41 10.45
C GLU A 71 6.89 1.95 9.81
N PHE A 72 6.98 0.69 9.35
CA PHE A 72 8.15 0.19 8.61
C PHE A 72 8.42 1.03 7.37
N THR A 73 7.41 1.21 6.50
CA THR A 73 7.55 2.01 5.28
C THR A 73 7.92 3.46 5.60
N LYS A 74 7.38 4.04 6.69
CA LYS A 74 7.74 5.39 7.13
C LYS A 74 9.21 5.49 7.52
N GLN A 75 9.70 4.56 8.35
CA GLN A 75 11.11 4.54 8.76
C GLN A 75 12.04 4.31 7.56
N ASP A 76 11.63 3.46 6.63
CA ASP A 76 12.39 3.20 5.42
C ASP A 76 12.46 4.45 4.52
N ILE A 77 11.37 5.21 4.36
CA ILE A 77 11.41 6.50 3.66
C ILE A 77 12.40 7.47 4.33
N ILE A 78 12.37 7.58 5.67
CA ILE A 78 13.28 8.45 6.43
C ILE A 78 14.73 8.04 6.18
N LYS A 79 15.03 6.74 6.25
CA LYS A 79 16.36 6.17 6.06
C LYS A 79 16.89 6.36 4.63
N GLN A 80 16.06 6.07 3.62
CA GLN A 80 16.49 6.04 2.22
C GLN A 80 16.54 7.44 1.59
N PHE A 81 15.72 8.38 2.04
CA PHE A 81 15.59 9.70 1.42
C PHE A 81 15.93 10.87 2.36
N GLY A 82 16.35 10.61 3.60
CA GLY A 82 16.78 11.65 4.55
C GLY A 82 15.67 12.63 4.93
N MET A 83 14.42 12.16 4.97
CA MET A 83 13.25 13.03 5.18
C MET A 83 12.89 13.22 6.64
N THR A 84 12.31 14.37 6.97
CA THR A 84 11.80 14.63 8.33
C THR A 84 10.51 13.85 8.57
N GLY A 85 10.44 13.13 9.68
CA GLY A 85 9.24 12.35 10.06
C GLY A 85 7.96 13.19 10.17
N LYS A 86 8.07 14.51 10.42
CA LYS A 86 6.93 15.45 10.50
C LYS A 86 6.10 15.52 9.21
N LYS A 87 6.69 15.16 8.06
CA LYS A 87 6.00 15.15 6.75
C LYS A 87 5.21 13.86 6.50
N ILE A 88 5.48 12.80 7.25
CA ILE A 88 5.03 11.43 6.99
C ILE A 88 4.09 11.00 8.12
N ALA A 89 2.85 10.66 7.78
CA ALA A 89 1.87 10.07 8.68
C ALA A 89 1.68 8.58 8.34
N VAL A 90 1.38 7.76 9.35
CA VAL A 90 0.99 6.36 9.15
C VAL A 90 -0.52 6.27 9.20
N ALA A 91 -1.12 5.68 8.18
CA ALA A 91 -2.53 5.31 8.15
C ALA A 91 -2.63 3.84 7.74
N TYR A 92 -2.93 2.96 8.70
CA TYR A 92 -3.04 1.53 8.45
C TYR A 92 -4.19 1.21 7.48
N ASN A 93 -4.00 0.17 6.68
CA ASN A 93 -5.06 -0.31 5.80
C ASN A 93 -6.28 -0.77 6.62
N GLY A 94 -7.46 -0.31 6.20
CA GLY A 94 -8.72 -0.81 6.74
C GLY A 94 -9.08 -2.17 6.18
N VAL A 95 -9.90 -2.91 6.92
CA VAL A 95 -10.55 -4.15 6.48
C VAL A 95 -12.00 -3.85 6.12
N ARG A 96 -12.53 -4.48 5.06
CA ARG A 96 -13.94 -4.34 4.70
C ARG A 96 -14.82 -5.03 5.75
N THR A 97 -16.00 -4.48 6.01
CA THR A 97 -16.95 -5.01 7.00
C THR A 97 -17.51 -6.38 6.64
N VAL A 98 -17.38 -6.84 5.40
CA VAL A 98 -17.76 -8.20 4.97
C VAL A 98 -16.89 -9.28 5.63
N PHE A 99 -15.68 -8.94 6.07
CA PHE A 99 -14.82 -9.87 6.80
C PHE A 99 -15.28 -9.90 8.26
N GLN A 100 -16.10 -10.88 8.59
CA GLN A 100 -16.59 -11.16 9.93
C GLN A 100 -16.36 -12.63 10.28
N PRO A 101 -16.29 -12.98 11.57
CA PRO A 101 -16.36 -14.36 12.01
C PRO A 101 -17.63 -15.03 11.49
N ILE A 102 -17.48 -16.25 10.98
CA ILE A 102 -18.59 -17.12 10.57
C ILE A 102 -19.15 -17.88 11.78
N SER A 103 -20.35 -18.44 11.64
CA SER A 103 -21.00 -19.23 12.69
C SER A 103 -20.25 -20.54 12.98
N ASP A 104 -20.42 -21.11 14.17
CA ASP A 104 -19.78 -22.39 14.52
C ASP A 104 -20.26 -23.55 13.64
N THR A 105 -21.52 -23.51 13.19
CA THR A 105 -22.07 -24.45 12.20
C THR A 105 -21.35 -24.36 10.86
N GLU A 106 -21.03 -23.16 10.39
CA GLU A 106 -20.26 -22.97 9.16
C GLU A 106 -18.81 -23.43 9.34
N LYS A 107 -18.20 -23.19 10.51
CA LYS A 107 -16.85 -23.69 10.82
C LYS A 107 -16.80 -25.21 10.77
N GLU A 108 -17.75 -25.91 11.40
CA GLU A 108 -17.79 -27.38 11.36
C GLU A 108 -17.97 -27.92 9.94
N TYR A 109 -18.82 -27.29 9.14
CA TYR A 109 -19.00 -27.64 7.73
C TYR A 109 -17.68 -27.50 6.94
N ILE A 110 -17.00 -26.35 7.05
CA ILE A 110 -15.73 -26.09 6.35
C ILE A 110 -14.64 -27.04 6.84
N LYS A 111 -14.60 -27.33 8.14
CA LYS A 111 -13.66 -28.29 8.74
C LYS A 111 -13.87 -29.70 8.18
N ALA A 112 -15.12 -30.17 8.13
CA ALA A 112 -15.43 -31.47 7.54
C ALA A 112 -15.02 -31.53 6.06
N GLU A 113 -15.33 -30.48 5.29
CA GLU A 113 -15.09 -30.41 3.85
C GLU A 113 -13.59 -30.33 3.48
N TYR A 114 -12.84 -29.44 4.14
CA TYR A 114 -11.48 -29.09 3.72
C TYR A 114 -10.38 -29.70 4.57
N THR A 115 -10.69 -30.15 5.79
CA THR A 115 -9.66 -30.61 6.76
C THR A 115 -9.86 -32.06 7.19
N GLN A 116 -10.88 -32.75 6.68
CA GLN A 116 -11.27 -34.10 7.11
C GLN A 116 -11.54 -34.18 8.62
N GLY A 117 -12.07 -33.10 9.20
CA GLY A 117 -12.39 -33.05 10.63
C GLY A 117 -11.20 -32.76 11.55
N ASN A 118 -10.04 -32.37 11.04
CA ASN A 118 -8.91 -31.93 11.86
C ASN A 118 -9.13 -30.50 12.39
N ASP A 119 -8.82 -30.28 13.68
CA ASP A 119 -8.94 -28.98 14.35
C ASP A 119 -7.96 -27.92 13.83
N TYR A 120 -6.83 -28.36 13.28
CA TYR A 120 -5.76 -27.48 12.82
C TYR A 120 -5.31 -27.89 11.42
N PHE A 121 -5.12 -26.89 10.55
CA PHE A 121 -4.59 -27.07 9.22
C PHE A 121 -3.77 -25.85 8.82
N PHE A 122 -2.80 -26.07 7.94
CA PHE A 122 -2.02 -24.98 7.35
C PHE A 122 -2.71 -24.51 6.08
N MET A 123 -3.04 -23.22 6.04
CA MET A 123 -3.57 -22.57 4.86
C MET A 123 -2.58 -21.53 4.35
N TRP A 124 -2.25 -21.62 3.07
CA TRP A 124 -1.47 -20.61 2.37
C TRP A 124 -2.32 -19.97 1.27
N VAL A 125 -2.50 -18.66 1.35
CA VAL A 125 -3.24 -17.88 0.35
C VAL A 125 -2.25 -17.03 -0.42
N PRO A 126 -1.79 -17.47 -1.61
CA PRO A 126 -0.69 -16.81 -2.32
C PRO A 126 -1.03 -15.44 -2.91
N TYR A 127 -2.32 -15.16 -3.13
CA TYR A 127 -2.80 -13.88 -3.67
C TYR A 127 -4.17 -13.58 -3.07
N ILE A 128 -4.32 -12.45 -2.36
CA ILE A 128 -5.61 -12.03 -1.81
C ILE A 128 -6.50 -11.55 -2.97
N LEU A 129 -7.18 -12.50 -3.61
CA LEU A 129 -8.50 -12.30 -4.19
C LEU A 129 -9.46 -12.94 -3.20
N ALA A 130 -10.23 -12.10 -2.51
CA ALA A 130 -10.98 -12.44 -1.32
C ALA A 130 -11.94 -13.64 -1.51
N LYS A 131 -11.59 -14.77 -0.88
CA LYS A 131 -12.46 -15.59 -0.04
C LYS A 131 -11.54 -16.28 0.97
N MET A 132 -11.44 -15.69 2.16
CA MET A 132 -10.64 -16.23 3.26
C MET A 132 -11.62 -16.87 4.23
N TYR A 133 -11.67 -18.20 4.27
CA TYR A 133 -12.29 -18.92 5.37
C TYR A 133 -11.23 -19.01 6.47
N ILE A 134 -11.34 -18.16 7.48
CA ILE A 134 -10.66 -18.44 8.75
C ILE A 134 -11.56 -19.49 9.43
N VAL A 135 -11.04 -20.70 9.58
CA VAL A 135 -11.57 -21.69 10.52
C VAL A 135 -10.90 -21.45 11.86
#